data_AF-A0A972HX30-F1
#
_entry.id   AF-A0A972HX30-F1
#
_cell.length_a   1.000
_cell.length_b   1.000
_cell.length_c   1.000
_cell.angle_alpha   90.00
_cell.angle_beta   90.00
_cell.angle_gamma   90.00
#
_symmetry.space_group_name_H-M   'P 1'
#
loop_
_entity.id
_entity.type
_entity.pdbx_description
1 polymer ?
#
loop_
_entity_poly.entity_id
_entity_poly.type
_entity_poly.pdbx_seq_one_letter_code
_entity_poly.pdbx_strand_id
1 'polypeptide(L)'
;MKEIGLFEILGPVMIGPSSSHTAGAVRLANISAMIFNRKIKKVDFYLHGSFAKTHKGHGTDLALVAGVMGFSTFDKRIIDSFDIAKKEGIDFSFQERDLGYVHPNTVKLVFNDSFSVTASSIGGGRVEIIDIDGTQVLLSGDYPTLVIQYEDKLGMIEKVSGFMVGTGA
;
A
#
# COMPACT_ATOMS: atom_id res chain seq x y z
N MET A 1 13.78 -23.42 -6.74
CA MET A 1 13.83 -22.23 -7.62
C MET A 1 12.40 -21.83 -7.89
N LYS A 2 12.01 -20.59 -7.60
CA LYS A 2 10.65 -20.10 -7.92
C LYS A 2 10.61 -19.94 -9.44
N GLU A 3 9.72 -20.66 -10.13
CA GLU A 3 9.54 -20.47 -11.58
C GLU A 3 9.01 -19.05 -11.81
N ILE A 4 9.79 -18.23 -12.52
CA ILE A 4 9.41 -16.87 -12.89
C ILE A 4 8.59 -16.98 -14.17
N GLY A 5 7.28 -16.74 -14.07
CA GLY A 5 6.38 -16.75 -15.22
C GLY A 5 6.67 -15.58 -16.17
N LEU A 6 6.39 -15.74 -17.47
CA LEU A 6 6.58 -14.70 -18.50
C LEU A 6 5.92 -13.35 -18.13
N PHE A 7 4.75 -13.40 -17.48
CA PHE A 7 4.05 -12.20 -17.02
C PHE A 7 4.71 -11.50 -15.83
N GLU A 8 5.51 -12.21 -15.03
CA GLU A 8 6.32 -11.58 -13.97
C GLU A 8 7.49 -10.77 -14.55
N ILE A 9 8.00 -11.18 -15.72
CA ILE A 9 9.11 -10.51 -16.41
C ILE A 9 8.61 -9.22 -17.09
N LEU A 10 7.43 -9.26 -17.70
CA LEU A 10 6.84 -8.12 -18.40
C LEU A 10 6.30 -7.05 -17.43
N GLY A 11 5.96 -7.43 -16.19
CA GLY A 11 5.32 -6.54 -15.23
C GLY A 11 3.85 -6.25 -15.56
N PRO A 12 3.11 -5.62 -14.64
CA PRO A 12 1.68 -5.32 -14.85
C PRO A 12 1.48 -4.23 -15.90
N VAL A 13 0.34 -4.27 -16.59
CA VAL A 13 -0.14 -3.13 -17.37
C VAL A 13 -0.34 -1.94 -16.44
N MET A 14 0.26 -0.81 -16.79
CA MET A 14 0.30 0.37 -15.92
C MET A 14 0.33 1.68 -16.71
N ILE A 15 -0.01 2.77 -16.02
CA ILE A 15 0.34 4.13 -16.41
C ILE A 15 1.62 4.51 -15.67
N GLY A 16 2.58 5.09 -16.39
CA GLY A 16 3.87 5.55 -15.85
C GLY A 16 5.08 4.75 -16.33
N PRO A 17 6.30 5.24 -16.06
CA PRO A 17 7.52 4.69 -16.65
C PRO A 17 8.07 3.46 -15.93
N SER A 18 7.61 3.14 -14.71
CA SER A 18 8.28 2.16 -13.84
C SER A 18 7.32 1.27 -13.05
N SER A 19 7.49 -0.05 -13.19
CA SER A 19 6.64 -1.03 -12.52
C SER A 19 6.84 -1.08 -11.02
N SER A 20 8.03 -0.75 -10.52
CA SER A 20 8.31 -0.67 -9.09
C SER A 20 7.84 0.65 -8.48
N HIS A 21 8.07 1.77 -9.18
CA HIS A 21 7.84 3.11 -8.67
C HIS A 21 6.44 3.65 -8.94
N THR A 22 5.73 3.12 -9.94
CA THR A 22 4.37 3.53 -10.27
C THR A 22 3.39 2.41 -9.96
N ALA A 23 3.45 1.26 -10.65
CA ALA A 23 2.49 0.18 -10.41
C ALA A 23 2.59 -0.40 -8.98
N GLY A 24 3.80 -0.66 -8.50
CA GLY A 24 4.02 -1.11 -7.12
C GLY A 24 3.55 -0.09 -6.09
N ALA A 25 3.80 1.20 -6.33
CA ALA A 25 3.36 2.28 -5.45
C ALA A 25 1.83 2.41 -5.39
N VAL A 26 1.13 2.35 -6.53
CA VAL A 26 -0.34 2.30 -6.56
C VAL A 26 -0.84 1.09 -5.77
N ARG A 27 -0.30 -0.10 -6.05
CA ARG A 27 -0.77 -1.36 -5.43
C ARG A 27 -0.59 -1.35 -3.91
N LEU A 28 0.59 -0.98 -3.40
CA LEU A 28 0.82 -0.96 -1.95
C LEU A 28 -0.01 0.11 -1.24
N ALA A 29 -0.24 1.27 -1.86
CA ALA A 29 -1.04 2.33 -1.27
C ALA A 29 -2.52 1.95 -1.25
N ASN A 30 -3.00 1.26 -2.29
CA ASN A 30 -4.36 0.72 -2.36
C ASN A 30 -4.59 -0.33 -1.27
N ILE A 31 -3.70 -1.31 -1.13
CA ILE A 31 -3.78 -2.31 -0.04
C ILE A 31 -3.75 -1.62 1.33
N SER A 32 -2.89 -0.60 1.51
CA SER A 32 -2.80 0.14 2.77
C SER A 32 -4.10 0.89 3.10
N ALA A 33 -4.78 1.48 2.10
CA ALA A 33 -6.08 2.11 2.26
C ALA A 33 -7.18 1.08 2.57
N MET A 34 -7.14 -0.11 1.95
CA MET A 34 -8.04 -1.22 2.28
C MET A 34 -7.84 -1.73 3.71
N ILE A 35 -6.60 -1.76 4.21
CA ILE A 35 -6.32 -2.12 5.61
C ILE A 35 -6.88 -1.06 6.57
N PHE A 36 -6.74 0.22 6.23
CA PHE A 36 -7.29 1.31 7.05
C PHE A 36 -8.83 1.31 7.07
N ASN A 37 -9.47 1.00 5.94
CA ASN A 37 -10.92 0.82 5.75
C ASN A 37 -11.83 1.87 6.41
N ARG A 38 -11.42 3.14 6.40
CA ARG A 38 -12.15 4.28 6.98
C ARG A 38 -12.02 5.49 6.06
N LYS A 39 -12.81 6.54 6.32
CA LYS A 39 -12.69 7.80 5.57
C LYS A 39 -11.28 8.40 5.75
N ILE A 40 -10.55 8.49 4.66
CA ILE A 40 -9.25 9.17 4.61
C ILE A 40 -9.50 10.67 4.53
N LYS A 41 -8.94 11.43 5.48
CA LYS A 41 -8.92 12.90 5.50
C LYS A 41 -7.51 13.43 5.27
N LYS A 42 -6.51 12.68 5.76
CA LYS A 42 -5.11 13.03 5.64
C LYS A 42 -4.25 11.77 5.49
N VAL A 43 -3.22 11.83 4.64
CA VAL A 43 -2.17 10.80 4.55
C VAL A 43 -0.78 11.42 4.50
N ASP A 44 0.06 11.09 5.47
CA ASP A 44 1.48 11.44 5.44
C ASP A 44 2.31 10.26 4.91
N PHE A 45 3.09 10.50 3.87
CA PHE A 45 3.96 9.51 3.23
C PHE A 45 5.41 9.74 3.64
N TYR A 46 5.96 8.80 4.41
CA TYR A 46 7.39 8.75 4.75
C TYR A 46 8.11 7.81 3.79
N LEU A 47 8.82 8.38 2.83
CA LEU A 47 9.50 7.67 1.77
C LEU A 47 10.91 7.26 2.21
N HIS A 48 11.28 6.02 1.92
CA HIS A 48 12.62 5.49 2.20
C HIS A 48 13.42 5.30 0.91
N GLY A 49 14.75 5.33 1.02
CA GLY A 49 15.67 4.85 -0.01
C GLY A 49 15.42 5.44 -1.41
N SER A 50 15.21 4.57 -2.40
CA SER A 50 15.00 4.98 -3.79
C SER A 50 13.64 5.67 -4.00
N PHE A 51 12.61 5.33 -3.23
CA PHE A 51 11.35 6.06 -3.27
C PHE A 51 11.57 7.53 -2.86
N ALA A 52 12.29 7.77 -1.77
CA ALA A 52 12.59 9.14 -1.33
C ALA A 52 13.33 9.93 -2.42
N LYS A 53 14.35 9.32 -3.01
CA LYS A 53 15.24 10.00 -3.96
C LYS A 53 14.63 10.28 -5.32
N THR A 54 13.69 9.44 -5.79
CA THR A 54 13.23 9.48 -7.19
C THR A 54 11.73 9.64 -7.37
N HIS A 55 10.96 9.86 -6.28
CA HIS A 55 9.49 9.89 -6.35
C HIS A 55 8.92 10.81 -7.42
N LYS A 56 9.44 12.04 -7.56
CA LYS A 56 8.97 12.99 -8.59
C LYS A 56 9.31 12.57 -10.01
N GLY A 57 10.51 12.01 -10.21
CA GLY A 57 11.00 11.61 -11.54
C GLY A 57 10.27 10.39 -12.11
N HIS A 58 9.76 9.51 -11.24
CA HIS A 58 9.02 8.31 -11.62
C HIS A 58 7.50 8.41 -11.38
N GLY A 59 7.00 9.56 -10.89
CA GLY A 59 5.59 9.75 -10.54
C GLY A 59 5.11 8.87 -9.39
N THR A 60 6.01 8.47 -8.49
CA THR A 60 5.68 7.65 -7.30
C THR A 60 4.75 8.39 -6.35
N ASP A 61 4.94 9.70 -6.23
CA ASP A 61 4.09 10.56 -5.41
C ASP A 61 2.64 10.58 -5.92
N LEU A 62 2.46 10.80 -7.23
CA LEU A 62 1.16 10.70 -7.90
C LEU A 62 0.55 9.30 -7.73
N ALA A 63 1.36 8.25 -7.89
CA ALA A 63 0.94 6.86 -7.74
C ALA A 63 0.49 6.51 -6.31
N LEU A 64 1.20 6.98 -5.29
CA LEU A 64 0.85 6.77 -3.89
C LEU A 64 -0.49 7.43 -3.56
N VAL A 65 -0.68 8.69 -4.00
CA VAL A 65 -1.95 9.42 -3.79
C VAL A 65 -3.10 8.75 -4.56
N ALA A 66 -2.87 8.33 -5.80
CA ALA A 66 -3.86 7.58 -6.57
C ALA A 66 -4.23 6.25 -5.88
N GLY A 67 -3.24 5.53 -5.37
CA GLY A 67 -3.43 4.25 -4.70
C GLY A 67 -4.27 4.39 -3.43
N VAL A 68 -4.04 5.40 -2.59
CA VAL A 68 -4.87 5.60 -1.39
C VAL A 68 -6.32 5.96 -1.71
N MET A 69 -6.58 6.55 -2.89
CA MET A 69 -7.95 6.79 -3.41
C MET A 69 -8.57 5.56 -4.10
N GLY A 70 -7.87 4.42 -4.10
CA GLY A 70 -8.39 3.16 -4.63
C GLY A 70 -8.23 3.00 -6.15
N PHE A 71 -7.40 3.81 -6.82
CA PHE A 71 -7.19 3.68 -8.27
C PHE A 71 -6.43 2.39 -8.60
N SER A 72 -6.67 1.85 -9.79
CA SER A 72 -5.92 0.72 -10.33
C SER A 72 -4.61 1.19 -10.97
N THR A 73 -3.66 0.28 -11.20
CA THR A 73 -2.34 0.61 -11.78
C THR A 73 -2.39 1.18 -13.19
N PHE A 74 -3.50 0.96 -13.91
CA PHE A 74 -3.73 1.42 -15.29
C PHE A 74 -4.76 2.54 -15.38
N ASP A 75 -5.21 3.09 -14.24
CA ASP A 75 -6.15 4.20 -14.23
C ASP A 75 -5.49 5.46 -14.79
N LYS A 76 -6.09 6.03 -15.84
CA LYS A 76 -5.57 7.25 -16.48
C LYS A 76 -5.58 8.46 -15.55
N ARG A 77 -6.42 8.45 -14.51
CA ARG A 77 -6.52 9.53 -13.51
C ARG A 77 -5.32 9.61 -12.57
N ILE A 78 -4.38 8.66 -12.62
CA ILE A 78 -3.15 8.70 -11.79
C ILE A 78 -2.40 10.03 -11.98
N ILE A 79 -2.32 10.56 -13.20
CA ILE A 79 -1.60 11.81 -13.48
C ILE A 79 -2.24 13.04 -12.83
N ASP A 80 -3.55 12.97 -12.55
CA ASP A 80 -4.35 14.06 -11.97
C ASP A 80 -4.62 13.81 -10.47
N SER A 81 -3.94 12.83 -9.85
CA SER A 81 -4.29 12.32 -8.53
C SER A 81 -4.25 13.38 -7.44
N PHE A 82 -3.32 14.33 -7.51
CA PHE A 82 -3.23 15.43 -6.55
C PHE A 82 -4.44 16.37 -6.62
N ASP A 83 -4.86 16.73 -7.83
CA ASP A 83 -6.02 17.59 -8.04
C ASP A 83 -7.32 16.90 -7.61
N ILE A 84 -7.42 15.59 -7.88
CA ILE A 84 -8.57 14.79 -7.44
C ILE A 84 -8.60 14.68 -5.92
N ALA A 85 -7.47 14.35 -5.28
CA ALA A 85 -7.38 14.27 -3.83
C ALA A 85 -7.79 15.59 -3.15
N LYS A 86 -7.31 16.73 -3.69
CA LYS A 86 -7.70 18.05 -3.19
C LYS A 86 -9.20 18.33 -3.36
N LYS A 87 -9.81 17.92 -4.48
CA LYS A 87 -11.26 18.05 -4.71
C LYS A 87 -12.07 17.16 -3.77
N GLU A 88 -11.55 15.99 -3.40
CA GLU A 88 -12.16 15.08 -2.43
C GLU A 88 -11.91 15.49 -0.97
N GLY A 89 -11.10 16.53 -0.74
CA GLY A 89 -10.77 17.04 0.59
C GLY A 89 -9.80 16.13 1.36
N ILE A 90 -8.90 15.46 0.65
CA ILE A 90 -7.82 14.64 1.21
C ILE A 90 -6.54 15.46 1.23
N ASP A 91 -6.04 15.75 2.43
CA ASP A 91 -4.73 16.36 2.63
C ASP A 91 -3.63 15.30 2.53
N PHE A 92 -2.47 15.65 1.97
CA PHE A 92 -1.34 14.73 1.91
C PHE A 92 0.01 15.44 2.00
N SER A 93 1.01 14.74 2.52
CA SER A 93 2.39 15.23 2.58
C SER A 93 3.42 14.15 2.29
N PHE A 94 4.61 14.54 1.84
CA PHE A 94 5.72 13.63 1.55
C PHE A 94 6.96 14.07 2.32
N GLN A 95 7.61 13.13 3.00
CA GLN A 95 8.81 13.35 3.79
C GLN A 95 9.79 12.21 3.54
N GLU A 96 11.08 12.53 3.40
CA GLU A 96 12.12 11.50 3.39
C GLU A 96 12.36 10.98 4.80
N ARG A 97 12.51 9.66 4.94
CA ARG A 97 12.80 9.01 6.21
C ARG A 97 13.62 7.75 6.04
N ASP A 98 14.63 7.59 6.89
CA ASP A 98 15.28 6.29 7.07
C ASP A 98 14.35 5.36 7.88
N LEU A 99 13.95 4.24 7.28
CA LEU A 99 13.07 3.24 7.87
C LEU A 99 13.86 1.99 8.31
N GLY A 100 15.20 2.09 8.37
CA GLY A 100 16.08 1.03 8.81
C GLY A 100 16.36 -0.02 7.72
N TYR A 101 16.50 -1.27 8.14
CA TYR A 101 16.85 -2.37 7.24
C TYR A 101 15.63 -2.93 6.50
N VAL A 102 15.12 -2.14 5.55
CA VAL A 102 13.96 -2.48 4.71
C VAL A 102 14.32 -2.34 3.23
N HIS A 103 13.42 -2.75 2.33
CA HIS A 103 13.63 -2.61 0.90
C HIS A 103 13.80 -1.12 0.51
N PRO A 104 14.67 -0.75 -0.47
CA PRO A 104 14.87 0.65 -0.83
C PRO A 104 13.61 1.35 -1.39
N ASN A 105 12.61 0.61 -1.83
CA ASN A 105 11.32 1.13 -2.28
C ASN A 105 10.25 0.95 -1.19
N THR A 106 10.54 1.41 0.03
CA THR A 106 9.61 1.34 1.16
C THR A 106 8.96 2.69 1.41
N VAL A 107 7.70 2.68 1.81
CA VAL A 107 6.99 3.85 2.33
C VAL A 107 6.24 3.47 3.60
N LYS A 108 6.25 4.37 4.57
CA LYS A 108 5.31 4.34 5.70
C LYS A 108 4.20 5.36 5.44
N LEU A 109 2.97 4.89 5.38
CA LEU A 109 1.76 5.71 5.25
C LEU A 109 1.18 5.92 6.65
N VAL A 110 0.90 7.16 7.02
CA VAL A 110 0.19 7.50 8.26
C VAL A 110 -1.14 8.12 7.89
N PHE A 111 -2.22 7.39 8.16
CA PHE A 111 -3.59 7.78 7.88
C PHE A 111 -4.19 8.50 9.08
N ASN A 112 -4.78 9.67 8.84
CA ASN A 112 -5.50 10.48 9.84
C ASN A 112 -4.74 10.63 11.18
N ASP A 113 -3.41 10.76 11.10
CA ASP A 113 -2.49 10.94 12.23
C ASP A 113 -2.41 9.78 13.26
N SER A 114 -3.23 8.73 13.13
CA SER A 114 -3.41 7.73 14.19
C SER A 114 -3.16 6.29 13.79
N PHE A 115 -3.10 5.97 12.49
CA PHE A 115 -2.96 4.61 12.01
C PHE A 115 -1.88 4.55 10.95
N SER A 116 -0.97 3.57 11.05
CA SER A 116 0.12 3.49 10.09
C SER A 116 0.27 2.13 9.42
N VAL A 117 0.70 2.13 8.17
CA VAL A 117 1.04 0.94 7.40
C VAL A 117 2.40 1.18 6.75
N THR A 118 3.32 0.22 6.88
CA THR A 118 4.60 0.27 6.18
C THR A 118 4.64 -0.81 5.12
N ALA A 119 5.00 -0.44 3.90
CA ALA A 119 4.96 -1.34 2.75
C ALA A 119 6.12 -1.11 1.77
N SER A 120 6.54 -2.19 1.12
CA SER A 120 7.64 -2.24 0.17
C SER A 120 7.16 -2.61 -1.23
N SER A 121 7.69 -1.97 -2.26
CA SER A 121 7.59 -2.42 -3.66
C SER A 121 8.84 -3.20 -4.05
N ILE A 122 8.72 -4.52 -4.16
CA ILE A 122 9.84 -5.46 -4.36
C ILE A 122 10.14 -5.76 -5.84
N GLY A 123 9.51 -5.01 -6.76
CA GLY A 123 9.74 -5.11 -8.21
C GLY A 123 8.73 -6.01 -8.94
N GLY A 124 8.59 -5.80 -10.25
CA GLY A 124 7.62 -6.53 -11.10
C GLY A 124 6.15 -6.28 -10.73
N GLY A 125 5.84 -5.18 -10.02
CA GLY A 125 4.51 -4.89 -9.50
C GLY A 125 4.12 -5.69 -8.24
N ARG A 126 5.05 -6.46 -7.68
CA ARG A 126 4.87 -7.14 -6.38
C ARG A 126 5.15 -6.18 -5.24
N VAL A 127 4.41 -6.37 -4.14
CA VAL A 127 4.48 -5.54 -2.96
C VAL A 127 4.42 -6.39 -1.71
N GLU A 128 4.87 -5.85 -0.59
CA GLU A 128 4.79 -6.48 0.73
C GLU A 128 4.39 -5.43 1.76
N ILE A 129 3.32 -5.68 2.51
CA ILE A 129 3.02 -4.96 3.74
C ILE A 129 3.84 -5.62 4.85
N ILE A 130 4.66 -4.83 5.53
CA ILE A 130 5.64 -5.31 6.52
C ILE A 130 5.32 -4.88 7.95
N ASP A 131 4.47 -3.86 8.12
CA ASP A 131 4.01 -3.38 9.42
C ASP A 131 2.59 -2.81 9.29
N ILE A 132 1.73 -3.18 10.24
CA ILE A 132 0.41 -2.59 10.42
C ILE A 132 0.32 -2.12 11.86
N ASP A 133 0.26 -0.80 12.04
CA ASP A 133 0.11 -0.11 13.32
C ASP A 133 1.13 -0.56 14.38
N GLY A 134 2.39 -0.75 13.97
CA GLY A 134 3.47 -1.22 14.84
C GLY A 134 3.55 -2.75 15.02
N THR A 135 2.63 -3.49 14.39
CA THR A 135 2.69 -4.96 14.34
C THR A 135 3.36 -5.42 13.06
N GLN A 136 4.51 -6.10 13.20
CA GLN A 136 5.22 -6.67 12.06
C GLN A 136 4.40 -7.79 11.41
N VAL A 137 4.30 -7.74 10.08
CA VAL A 137 3.58 -8.72 9.26
C VAL A 137 4.36 -9.00 7.98
N LEU A 138 3.93 -9.99 7.20
CA LEU A 138 4.40 -10.20 5.85
C LEU A 138 3.20 -10.55 4.97
N LEU A 139 2.64 -9.55 4.30
CA LEU A 139 1.46 -9.69 3.45
C LEU A 139 1.78 -9.23 2.03
N SER A 140 1.82 -10.16 1.07
CA SER A 140 2.16 -9.85 -0.33
C SER A 140 0.98 -9.37 -1.18
N GLY A 141 -0.26 -9.65 -0.73
CA GLY A 141 -1.48 -9.36 -1.48
C GLY A 141 -1.62 -10.21 -2.74
N ASP A 142 -0.96 -11.38 -2.80
CA ASP A 142 -1.07 -12.33 -3.91
C ASP A 142 -2.21 -13.35 -3.71
N TYR A 143 -2.68 -13.50 -2.47
CA TYR A 143 -3.81 -14.34 -2.11
C TYR A 143 -4.89 -13.48 -1.44
N PRO A 144 -6.16 -13.90 -1.49
CA PRO A 144 -7.20 -13.29 -0.67
C PRO A 144 -6.77 -13.33 0.80
N THR A 145 -6.76 -12.15 1.44
CA THR A 145 -6.31 -12.01 2.83
C THR A 145 -7.36 -11.26 3.63
N LEU A 146 -7.77 -11.85 4.76
CA LEU A 146 -8.64 -11.22 5.72
C LEU A 146 -7.80 -10.57 6.83
N VAL A 147 -7.91 -9.26 6.99
CA VAL A 147 -7.27 -8.50 8.07
C VAL A 147 -8.38 -8.06 9.04
N ILE A 148 -8.25 -8.46 10.32
CA ILE A 148 -9.25 -8.16 11.36
C ILE A 148 -8.55 -7.42 12.49
N GLN A 149 -9.08 -6.24 12.83
CA GLN A 149 -8.70 -5.51 14.04
C GLN A 149 -9.82 -5.67 15.06
N TYR A 150 -9.48 -6.10 16.27
CA TYR A 150 -10.44 -6.31 17.36
C TYR A 150 -9.83 -5.86 18.69
N GLU A 151 -10.70 -5.54 19.65
CA GLU A 151 -10.29 -5.33 21.04
C GLU A 151 -9.96 -6.69 21.66
N ASP A 152 -8.78 -6.81 22.27
CA ASP A 152 -8.38 -8.05 22.93
C ASP A 152 -9.28 -8.35 24.14
N LYS A 153 -9.99 -9.47 24.05
CA LYS A 153 -10.97 -9.94 25.04
C LYS A 153 -10.94 -11.46 25.07
N LEU A 154 -11.18 -12.02 26.26
CA LEU A 154 -11.26 -13.46 26.44
C LEU A 154 -12.26 -14.09 25.45
N GLY A 155 -11.81 -15.12 24.73
CA GLY A 155 -12.61 -15.83 23.72
C GLY A 155 -12.74 -15.14 22.35
N MET A 156 -12.03 -14.04 22.09
CA MET A 156 -12.15 -13.34 20.81
C MET A 156 -11.66 -14.18 19.62
N ILE A 157 -10.53 -14.89 19.76
CA ILE A 157 -10.01 -15.77 18.70
C ILE A 157 -10.99 -16.90 18.38
N GLU A 158 -11.64 -17.48 19.41
CA GLU A 158 -12.67 -18.50 19.23
C GLU A 158 -13.85 -17.95 18.42
N LYS A 159 -14.35 -16.75 18.78
CA LYS A 159 -15.44 -16.09 18.07
C LYS A 159 -15.10 -15.82 16.60
N VAL A 160 -13.90 -15.28 16.34
CA VAL A 160 -13.42 -14.99 14.99
C VAL A 160 -13.33 -16.29 14.18
N SER A 161 -12.71 -17.32 14.74
CA SER A 161 -12.53 -18.60 14.07
C SER A 161 -13.87 -19.29 13.79
N GLY A 162 -14.80 -19.25 14.75
CA GLY A 162 -16.15 -19.78 14.59
C GLY A 162 -16.96 -19.06 13.50
N PHE A 163 -16.80 -17.74 13.38
CA PHE A 163 -17.44 -16.97 12.30
C PHE A 163 -16.90 -17.35 10.91
N MET A 164 -15.58 -17.56 10.79
CA MET A 164 -14.98 -17.97 9.52
C MET A 164 -15.50 -19.34 9.07
N VAL A 165 -15.54 -20.32 9.98
CA VAL A 165 -16.09 -21.67 9.69
C VAL A 165 -17.56 -21.60 9.27
N GLY A 166 -18.37 -20.79 9.96
CA GLY A 166 -19.79 -20.66 9.66
C GLY A 166 -20.11 -19.98 8.31
N THR A 167 -19.16 -19.25 7.74
CA THR A 167 -19.32 -18.53 6.47
C THR A 167 -18.61 -19.19 5.28
N GLY A 168 -17.86 -20.26 5.52
CA GLY A 168 -17.08 -20.96 4.49
C GLY A 168 -15.91 -20.13 3.95
N ALA A 169 -15.43 -19.17 4.74
CA ALA A 169 -14.31 -18.28 4.44
C ALA A 169 -12.96 -18.88 4.86
#